data_AF-A0A2S9G3J7-F1
#
_entry.id   AF-A0A2S9G3J7-F1
#
_cell.length_a   1.000
_cell.length_b   1.000
_cell.length_c   1.000
_cell.angle_alpha   90.00
_cell.angle_beta   90.00
_cell.angle_gamma   90.00
#
_symmetry.space_group_name_H-M   'P 1'
#
loop_
_entity.id
_entity.type
_entity.pdbx_description
1 polymer ?
#
loop_
_entity_poly.entity_id
_entity_poly.type
_entity_poly.pdbx_seq_one_letter_code
_entity_poly.pdbx_strand_id
1 'polypeptide(L)' 'AGKPQKKTADDLGIHPVTLSKWIKQDDIDRGARPGVPSSESTGLRAARRRIHELETELSIVRQAATFLGEDKPRPKGSTR' A
#
# COMPACT_ATOMS: atom_id res chain seq x y z
N ALA A 1 8.87 -22.98 32.09
CA ALA A 1 9.35 -23.09 30.70
C ALA A 1 8.13 -23.09 29.79
N GLY A 2 8.09 -22.23 28.75
CA GLY A 2 6.98 -22.19 27.81
C GLY A 2 6.84 -23.49 27.00
N LYS A 3 5.66 -23.75 26.42
CA LYS A 3 5.47 -24.86 25.49
C LYS A 3 6.46 -24.75 24.32
N PRO A 4 7.02 -25.87 23.82
CA PRO A 4 7.93 -25.82 22.68
C PRO A 4 7.20 -25.28 21.44
N GLN A 5 7.82 -24.32 20.73
CA GLN A 5 7.22 -23.63 19.58
C GLN A 5 6.66 -24.60 18.53
N LYS A 6 7.32 -25.74 18.30
CA LYS A 6 6.85 -26.78 17.38
C LYS A 6 5.49 -27.35 17.80
N LYS A 7 5.32 -27.69 19.08
CA LYS A 7 4.04 -28.19 19.61
C LYS A 7 2.95 -27.12 19.51
N THR A 8 3.27 -25.87 19.81
CA THR A 8 2.31 -24.76 19.66
C THR A 8 1.91 -24.56 18.19
N ALA A 9 2.84 -24.72 17.25
CA ALA A 9 2.53 -24.64 15.82
C ALA A 9 1.63 -25.79 15.37
N ASP A 10 1.92 -27.01 15.84
CA ASP A 10 1.11 -28.20 15.58
C ASP A 10 -0.31 -28.05 16.18
N ASP A 11 -0.42 -27.59 17.43
CA ASP A 11 -1.70 -27.30 18.12
C ASP A 11 -2.54 -26.26 17.36
N LEU A 12 -1.88 -25.30 16.69
CA LEU A 12 -2.52 -24.24 15.90
C LEU A 12 -2.74 -24.65 14.42
N GLY A 13 -2.28 -25.83 14.00
CA GLY A 13 -2.36 -26.27 12.61
C GLY A 13 -1.57 -25.40 11.62
N ILE A 14 -0.55 -24.68 12.09
CA ILE A 14 0.29 -23.81 11.26
C ILE A 14 1.68 -24.40 11.10
N HIS A 15 2.32 -24.11 9.98
CA HIS A 15 3.71 -24.52 9.78
C HIS A 15 4.63 -23.86 10.84
N PRO A 16 5.55 -24.58 11.49
CA PRO A 16 6.41 -24.04 12.55
C PRO A 16 7.20 -22.78 12.16
N VAL A 17 7.65 -22.72 10.90
CA VAL A 17 8.35 -21.54 10.36
C VAL A 17 7.48 -20.29 10.38
N THR A 18 6.15 -20.42 10.20
CA THR A 18 5.21 -19.29 10.26
C THR A 18 5.16 -18.72 11.67
N LEU A 19 5.06 -19.59 12.69
CA LEU A 19 5.10 -19.17 14.09
C LEU A 19 6.43 -18.50 14.44
N SER A 20 7.56 -19.07 14.01
CA SER A 20 8.88 -18.46 14.24
C SER A 20 9.01 -17.08 13.57
N LYS A 21 8.42 -16.87 12.38
CA LYS A 21 8.38 -15.55 11.74
C LYS A 21 7.58 -14.55 12.55
N TRP A 22 6.41 -14.93 13.07
CA TRP A 22 5.59 -14.04 13.89
C TRP A 22 6.26 -13.67 15.20
N ILE A 23 6.91 -14.63 15.87
CA ILE A 23 7.69 -14.35 17.09
C ILE A 23 8.82 -13.36 16.78
N LYS A 24 9.58 -13.57 15.69
CA LYS A 24 10.63 -12.65 15.28
C LYS A 24 10.10 -11.24 14.99
N GLN A 25 8.91 -11.13 14.38
CA GLN A 25 8.30 -9.84 14.10
C GLN A 25 7.80 -9.15 15.38
N ASP A 26 7.23 -9.90 16.33
CA ASP A 26 6.83 -9.38 17.64
C ASP A 26 8.05 -8.87 18.45
N ASP A 27 9.18 -9.57 18.39
CA ASP A 27 10.44 -9.10 18.98
C ASP A 27 10.92 -7.77 18.36
N ILE A 28 10.74 -7.61 17.04
CA ILE A 28 11.07 -6.36 16.34
C ILE A 28 10.09 -5.25 16.73
N ASP A 29 8.80 -5.55 16.76
CA ASP A 29 7.75 -4.58 17.09
C ASP A 29 7.86 -4.10 18.55
N ARG A 30 8.39 -4.93 19.46
CA ARG A 30 8.70 -4.59 20.86
C ARG A 30 10.07 -3.92 21.05
N GLY A 31 10.88 -3.79 19.99
CA GLY A 31 12.22 -3.22 20.05
C GLY A 31 13.28 -4.13 20.70
N ALA A 32 12.97 -5.40 20.95
CA ALA A 32 13.92 -6.38 21.47
C ALA A 32 14.94 -6.81 20.40
N ARG A 33 14.62 -6.60 19.12
CA ARG A 33 15.48 -6.93 17.97
C ARG A 33 15.44 -5.83 16.91
N PRO A 34 16.58 -5.48 16.26
CA PRO A 34 16.56 -4.54 15.14
C PRO A 34 15.80 -5.12 13.94
N GLY A 35 14.96 -4.29 13.32
CA GLY A 35 14.16 -4.63 12.14
C GLY A 35 13.13 -3.56 11.81
N VAL A 36 12.37 -3.76 10.73
CA VAL A 36 11.25 -2.88 10.33
C VAL A 36 10.01 -3.27 11.13
N PRO A 37 9.45 -2.37 11.95
CA PRO A 37 8.25 -2.68 12.72
C PRO A 37 7.02 -2.76 11.83
N SER A 38 6.05 -3.60 12.21
CA SER A 38 4.79 -3.79 11.49
C SER A 38 3.99 -2.49 11.33
N SER A 39 4.14 -1.54 12.27
CA SER A 39 3.52 -0.21 12.24
C SER A 39 4.05 0.69 11.11
N GLU A 40 5.30 0.50 10.67
CA GLU A 40 5.84 1.24 9.52
C GLU A 40 5.14 0.80 8.21
N SER A 41 4.65 -0.44 8.15
CA SER A 41 3.90 -0.97 7.01
C SER A 41 2.53 -0.32 6.84
N THR A 42 1.85 0.10 7.92
CA THR A 42 0.50 0.67 7.82
C THR A 42 0.52 2.05 7.18
N GLY A 43 1.50 2.89 7.54
CA GLY A 43 1.71 4.20 6.91
C GLY A 43 2.02 4.05 5.42
N LEU A 44 2.89 3.10 5.07
CA LEU A 44 3.25 2.84 3.68
C LEU A 44 2.04 2.38 2.83
N ARG A 45 1.17 1.52 3.39
CA ARG A 45 -0.05 1.07 2.69
C ARG A 45 -1.03 2.21 2.48
N ALA A 46 -1.27 3.03 3.50
CA ALA A 46 -2.14 4.20 3.40
C ALA A 46 -1.61 5.21 2.36
N ALA A 47 -0.31 5.48 2.36
CA ALA A 47 0.33 6.35 1.38
C ALA A 47 0.19 5.80 -0.05
N ARG A 48 0.47 4.51 -0.26
CA ARG A 48 0.31 3.86 -1.58
C ARG A 48 -1.13 3.94 -2.09
N ARG A 49 -2.11 3.72 -1.21
CA ARG A 49 -3.53 3.87 -1.57
C ARG A 49 -3.85 5.30 -1.99
N ARG A 50 -3.41 6.30 -1.23
CA ARG A 50 -3.68 7.71 -1.54
C ARG A 50 -3.04 8.15 -2.85
N ILE A 51 -1.81 7.70 -3.12
CA ILE A 51 -1.11 7.96 -4.39
C ILE A 51 -1.92 7.40 -5.56
N HIS A 52 -2.36 6.15 -5.45
CA HIS A 52 -3.16 5.53 -6.51
C HIS A 52 -4.47 6.28 -6.76
N GLU A 53 -5.21 6.63 -5.71
CA GLU A 53 -6.45 7.42 -5.82
C GLU A 53 -6.18 8.76 -6.55
N LEU A 54 -5.15 9.50 -6.14
CA LEU A 54 -4.78 10.77 -6.78
C LEU A 54 -4.37 10.61 -8.24
N GLU A 55 -3.60 9.58 -8.58
CA GLU A 55 -3.21 9.30 -9.97
C GLU A 55 -4.43 8.99 -10.84
N THR A 56 -5.41 8.26 -10.31
CA THR A 56 -6.65 7.97 -11.04
C THR A 56 -7.49 9.23 -11.27
N GLU A 57 -7.68 10.06 -10.23
CA GLU A 57 -8.37 11.35 -10.35
C GLU A 57 -7.69 12.24 -11.40
N LEU A 58 -6.37 12.34 -11.35
CA LEU A 58 -5.58 13.16 -12.25
C LEU A 58 -5.69 12.66 -13.70
N SER A 59 -5.66 11.34 -13.92
CA SER A 59 -5.87 10.74 -15.24
C SER A 59 -7.24 11.09 -15.82
N ILE A 60 -8.30 11.00 -15.02
CA ILE A 60 -9.66 11.35 -15.44
C ILE A 60 -9.74 12.84 -15.80
N VAL A 61 -9.19 13.71 -14.96
CA VAL A 61 -9.18 15.16 -15.18
C VAL A 61 -8.43 15.51 -16.48
N ARG A 62 -7.26 14.90 -16.71
CA ARG A 62 -6.49 15.11 -17.94
C ARG A 62 -7.28 14.66 -19.17
N GLN A 63 -7.93 13.51 -19.11
CA GLN A 63 -8.74 12.99 -20.21
C GLN A 63 -9.98 13.88 -20.47
N ALA A 64 -10.63 14.39 -19.43
CA ALA A 64 -11.72 15.35 -19.59
C ALA A 64 -11.24 16.67 -20.22
N ALA A 65 -10.05 17.16 -19.82
CA ALA A 65 -9.47 18.37 -20.37
C ALA A 65 -9.09 18.22 -21.86
N THR A 66 -8.65 17.05 -22.31
CA THR A 66 -8.41 16.81 -23.74
C THR A 66 -9.70 16.87 -24.53
N PHE A 67 -10.76 16.20 -24.07
CA PHE A 67 -12.07 16.26 -24.74
C PHE A 67 -12.62 17.70 -24.80
N LEU A 68 -12.53 18.45 -23.70
CA LEU A 68 -13.00 19.84 -23.67
C LEU A 68 -12.12 20.78 -24.52
N GLY A 69 -10.82 20.50 -24.62
CA GLY A 69 -9.88 21.28 -25.42
C GLY A 69 -10.02 21.06 -26.92
N GLU A 70 -10.38 19.84 -27.34
CA GLU A 70 -10.63 19.48 -28.75
C GLU A 70 -11.86 20.19 -29.33
N ASP A 71 -12.88 20.47 -28.51
CA ASP A 71 -14.10 21.18 -28.91
C ASP A 71 -13.97 22.72 -28.93
N LYS A 72 -12.77 23.27 -28.69
CA LYS A 72 -12.57 24.73 -28.80
C LYS A 72 -12.75 25.14 -30.27
N PRO A 73 -13.80 25.92 -30.63
CA PRO A 73 -13.94 26.38 -32.01
C PRO A 73 -12.70 27.21 -32.36
N ARG A 74 -12.02 26.83 -33.46
CA ARG A 74 -11.01 27.70 -34.07
C ARG A 74 -11.64 29.08 -34.20
N PRO A 75 -11.00 30.17 -33.72
CA PRO A 75 -11.57 31.50 -33.89
C PRO A 75 -11.83 31.68 -35.39
N LYS A 76 -13.11 31.79 -35.77
CA LYS A 76 -13.49 32.00 -37.16
C LYS A 76 -12.73 33.22 -37.64
N GLY A 77 -11.93 33.02 -38.69
CA GLY A 77 -11.08 34.05 -39.26
C GLY A 77 -11.89 35.32 -39.50
N SER A 78 -11.41 36.43 -38.94
CA SER A 78 -11.87 37.76 -39.33
C SER A 78 -11.41 37.98 -40.76
N THR A 79 -12.31 37.75 -41.72
CA THR A 79 -12.13 38.20 -43.11
C THR A 79 -12.13 39.72 -43.10
N ARG A 80 -11.03 40.33 -43.53
CA ARG A 80 -10.93 41.76 -43.82
C ARG A 80 -11.08 41.97 -45.32
#